data_AF-A0A6P1AB55-F1
#
_entry.id   AF-A0A6P1AB55-F1
#
_cell.length_a   1.000
_cell.length_b   1.000
_cell.length_c   1.000
_cell.angle_alpha   90.00
_cell.angle_beta   90.00
_cell.angle_gamma   90.00
#
_symmetry.space_group_name_H-M   'P 1'
#
loop_
_entity.id
_entity.type
_entity.pdbx_description
1 polymer ?
#
loop_
_entity_poly.entity_id
_entity_poly.type
_entity_poly.pdbx_seq_one_letter_code
_entity_poly.pdbx_strand_id
1 'polypeptide(L)' 'MFLNELSPLFQEFVQQPLAFTGGFFSGVFRLSLDEDPLKSWLEQQSGSNTSQTNFTYNGDNGRTSGPQSISIE' A
#
# COMPACT_ATOMS: atom_id res chain seq x y z
N MET A 1 -15.77 31.06 3.74
CA MET A 1 -16.15 30.66 2.37
C MET A 1 -15.12 29.70 1.80
N PHE A 2 -13.83 30.04 1.67
CA PHE A 2 -12.78 29.11 1.20
C PHE A 2 -12.50 27.87 2.08
N LEU A 3 -12.41 28.03 3.41
CA LEU A 3 -12.07 26.90 4.31
C LEU A 3 -13.18 25.83 4.42
N ASN A 4 -14.43 26.20 4.15
CA ASN A 4 -15.53 25.24 4.12
C ASN A 4 -15.46 24.35 2.87
N GLU A 5 -14.87 24.83 1.78
CA GLU A 5 -14.69 24.06 0.54
C GLU A 5 -13.48 23.10 0.61
N LEU A 6 -12.50 23.38 1.47
CA LEU A 6 -11.36 22.50 1.75
C LEU A 6 -11.67 21.39 2.77
N SER A 7 -12.80 21.50 3.47
CA SER A 7 -13.23 20.50 4.44
C SER A 7 -13.28 19.07 3.88
N PRO A 8 -13.83 18.80 2.68
CA PRO A 8 -13.78 17.45 2.07
C PRO A 8 -12.35 16.96 1.78
N LEU A 9 -11.41 17.84 1.41
CA LEU A 9 -10.00 17.47 1.22
C LEU A 9 -9.34 17.03 2.53
N PHE A 10 -9.63 17.73 3.63
CA PHE A 10 -9.16 17.33 4.95
C PHE A 10 -9.80 16.03 5.44
N GLN A 11 -11.08 15.78 5.12
CA GLN A 11 -11.71 14.51 5.42
C GLN A 11 -11.03 13.34 4.70
N GLU A 12 -10.70 13.51 3.42
CA GLU A 12 -9.99 12.49 2.64
C GLU A 12 -8.56 12.26 3.16
N PHE A 13 -7.85 13.34 3.55
CA PHE A 13 -6.54 13.24 4.19
C PHE A 13 -6.59 12.45 5.51
N VAL A 14 -7.63 12.63 6.33
CA VAL A 14 -7.76 11.90 7.60
C VAL A 14 -8.17 10.44 7.37
N GLN A 15 -8.99 10.15 6.36
CA GLN A 15 -9.39 8.77 6.03
C GLN A 15 -8.27 7.96 5.36
N GLN A 16 -7.52 8.59 4.44
CA GLN A 16 -6.49 7.93 3.64
C GLN A 16 -5.21 8.78 3.56
N PRO A 17 -4.52 9.01 4.69
CA PRO A 17 -3.37 9.92 4.74
C PRO A 17 -2.24 9.45 3.82
N LEU A 18 -2.00 8.14 3.72
CA LEU A 18 -0.90 7.60 2.92
C LEU A 18 -1.15 7.74 1.41
N ALA A 19 -2.36 7.40 0.94
CA ALA A 19 -2.72 7.55 -0.47
C ALA A 19 -2.81 9.04 -0.87
N PHE A 20 -3.41 9.88 -0.01
CA PHE A 20 -3.50 11.31 -0.23
C PHE A 20 -2.13 11.97 -0.32
N THR A 21 -1.23 11.71 0.65
CA THR A 21 0.12 12.28 0.63
C THR A 21 0.91 11.80 -0.58
N GLY A 22 0.78 10.52 -0.95
CA GLY A 22 1.37 9.99 -2.19
C GLY A 22 0.92 10.76 -3.43
N GLY A 23 -0.39 10.99 -3.59
CA GLY A 23 -0.95 11.77 -4.70
C GLY A 23 -0.63 13.27 -4.66
N PHE A 24 -0.59 13.86 -3.46
CA PHE A 24 -0.28 15.27 -3.26
C PHE A 24 1.18 15.56 -3.60
N PHE A 25 2.12 14.79 -3.03
CA PHE A 25 3.54 14.97 -3.33
C PHE A 25 3.88 14.58 -4.76
N SER A 26 3.22 13.55 -5.34
CA SER A 26 3.44 13.24 -6.76
C SER A 26 2.96 14.37 -7.69
N GLY A 27 1.83 15.01 -7.36
CA GLY A 27 1.36 16.20 -8.07
C GLY A 27 2.26 17.42 -7.89
N VAL A 28 2.67 17.73 -6.66
CA VAL A 28 3.51 18.90 -6.34
C VAL A 28 4.89 18.80 -6.99
N PHE A 29 5.53 17.63 -6.92
CA PHE A 29 6.85 17.42 -7.52
C PHE A 29 6.80 17.04 -9.00
N ARG A 30 5.60 16.94 -9.59
CA ARG A 30 5.36 16.35 -10.92
C ARG A 30 6.15 15.04 -11.10
N LEU A 31 6.07 14.17 -10.10
CA LEU A 31 6.63 12.83 -10.17
C LEU A 31 5.74 12.00 -11.09
N SER A 32 6.09 11.99 -12.37
CA SER A 32 5.52 11.14 -13.40
C SER A 32 5.93 9.69 -13.12
N LEU A 33 4.96 8.80 -12.87
CA LEU A 33 5.24 7.37 -12.67
C LEU A 33 5.74 6.69 -13.96
N ASP A 34 5.64 7.38 -15.10
CA ASP A 34 6.17 6.98 -16.40
C ASP A 34 7.62 7.44 -16.65
N GLU A 35 8.18 8.28 -15.77
CA GLU A 35 9.55 8.77 -15.87
C GLU A 35 10.54 7.91 -15.07
N ASP A 36 11.73 7.68 -15.65
CA ASP A 36 12.84 7.07 -14.94
C ASP A 36 13.50 8.09 -13.98
N PRO A 37 13.90 7.70 -12.76
CA PRO A 37 14.03 6.33 -12.25
C PRO A 37 12.80 5.79 -11.52
N LEU A 38 11.73 6.58 -11.39
CA LEU A 38 10.57 6.26 -10.55
C LEU A 38 9.74 5.11 -11.13
N LYS A 39 9.62 5.05 -12.47
CA LYS A 39 8.99 3.95 -13.19
C LYS A 39 9.65 2.61 -12.90
N SER A 40 10.97 2.53 -13.10
CA SER A 40 11.75 1.32 -12.84
C SER A 40 11.70 0.90 -11.36
N TRP A 41 11.72 1.87 -10.43
CA TRP A 41 11.55 1.60 -9.01
C TRP A 41 10.14 1.08 -8.67
N LEU A 42 9.08 1.65 -9.27
CA LEU A 42 7.71 1.23 -9.05
C LEU A 42 7.44 -0.16 -9.63
N GLU A 43 7.96 -0.48 -10.82
CA GLU A 43 7.93 -1.82 -11.40
C GLU A 43 8.62 -2.84 -10.48
N GLN A 44 9.76 -2.46 -9.88
CA GLN A 44 10.46 -3.31 -8.93
C GLN A 44 9.66 -3.53 -7.64
N GLN A 45 8.98 -2.51 -7.10
CA GLN A 45 8.16 -2.64 -5.89
C GLN A 45 6.84 -3.38 -6.14
N SER A 46 6.16 -3.11 -7.26
CA SER A 46 4.90 -3.78 -7.63
C SER A 46 5.10 -5.25 -7.98
N GLY A 47 6.25 -5.63 -8.57
CA GLY A 47 6.61 -7.02 -8.81
C GLY A 47 7.16 -7.76 -7.58
N SER A 48 7.65 -7.06 -6.56
CA SER A 48 8.31 -7.69 -5.38
C SER A 48 7.36 -7.96 -4.20
N ASN A 49 6.14 -7.43 -4.20
CA ASN A 49 5.21 -7.63 -3.07
C ASN A 49 4.27 -8.83 -3.21
N THR A 50 4.39 -9.61 -4.28
CA THR A 50 3.97 -11.03 -4.25
C THR A 50 5.17 -11.86 -3.83
N SER A 51 5.54 -11.77 -2.55
CA SER A 51 6.10 -12.95 -1.91
C SER A 51 5.00 -14.01 -1.97
N GLN A 52 5.00 -14.77 -3.06
CA GLN A 52 4.35 -16.05 -3.16
C GLN A 52 4.87 -16.83 -1.97
N THR A 53 4.05 -16.95 -0.93
CA THR A 53 4.21 -17.95 0.09
C THR A 53 3.99 -19.29 -0.61
N ASN A 54 5.06 -19.78 -1.25
CA ASN A 54 5.17 -21.17 -1.64
C ASN A 54 5.20 -21.96 -0.32
N PHE A 55 4.01 -22.24 0.22
CA PHE A 55 3.84 -23.20 1.28
C PHE A 55 4.12 -24.58 0.70
N THR A 56 5.40 -24.95 0.63
CA THR A 56 5.78 -26.35 0.63
C THR A 56 5.36 -26.88 1.99
N TYR A 57 4.21 -27.57 2.02
CA TYR A 57 3.77 -28.35 3.16
C TYR A 57 4.74 -29.52 3.36
N ASN A 58 5.86 -29.25 4.04
CA ASN A 58 6.61 -30.29 4.71
C ASN A 58 6.22 -30.20 6.18
N GLY A 59 5.46 -31.19 6.63
CA GLY A 59 4.99 -31.25 8.01
C GLY A 59 6.19 -31.26 8.95
N ASP A 60 6.35 -30.19 9.71
CA ASP A 60 7.08 -30.30 10.96
C ASP A 60 6.63 -29.28 12.00
N ASN A 61 6.65 -29.79 13.22
CA ASN A 61 5.96 -29.29 14.40
C ASN A 61 6.51 -27.96 14.91
N GLY A 62 5.59 -27.06 15.30
CA GLY A 62 5.78 -26.21 16.47
C GLY A 62 5.92 -24.71 16.22
N ARG A 63 4.85 -23.98 16.59
CA ARG A 63 4.80 -22.56 16.96
C ARG A 63 5.03 -21.54 15.83
N THR A 64 3.97 -21.22 15.10
CA THR A 64 3.90 -20.01 14.27
C THR A 64 3.18 -18.89 15.01
N SER A 65 3.91 -17.81 15.25
CA SER A 65 3.41 -16.56 15.87
C SER A 65 2.59 -15.80 14.83
N GLY A 66 1.27 -16.01 14.83
CA GLY A 66 0.34 -15.29 13.97
C GLY A 66 -1.09 -15.80 14.15
N PRO A 67 -2.12 -14.94 13.99
CA PRO A 67 -3.51 -15.32 14.16
C PRO A 67 -3.89 -16.44 13.19
N GLN A 68 -4.36 -17.57 13.73
CA GLN A 68 -4.79 -18.74 12.96
C GLN A 68 -6.26 -18.57 12.55
N SER A 69 -6.57 -18.75 11.27
CA SER A 69 -7.95 -18.75 10.78
C SER A 69 -8.65 -20.03 11.21
N ILE A 70 -9.75 -19.92 11.94
CA ILE A 70 -10.67 -21.04 12.24
C ILE A 70 -11.79 -21.01 11.20
N SER A 71 -11.96 -22.11 10.48
CA SER A 71 -13.17 -22.37 9.70
C SER A 71 -14.20 -23.02 10.61
N ILE A 72 -15.41 -22.46 10.67
CA ILE A 72 -16.56 -23.08 11.33
C ILE A 72 -17.45 -23.64 10.21
N GLU A 73 -17.74 -24.93 10.30
CA GLU A 73 -18.72 -25.65 9.48
C GLU A 73 -20.12 -25.62 10.11
#